data_AF-A0A1Y6JKY6-F1
#
_entry.id   AF-A0A1Y6JKY6-F1
#
_cell.length_a   1.000
_cell.length_b   1.000
_cell.length_c   1.000
_cell.angle_alpha   90.00
_cell.angle_beta   90.00
_cell.angle_gamma   90.00
#
_symmetry.space_group_name_H-M   'P 1'
#
loop_
_entity.id
_entity.type
_entity.pdbx_description
1 polymer ?
#
loop_
_entity_poly.entity_id
_entity_poly.type
_entity_poly.pdbx_seq_one_letter_code
_entity_poly.pdbx_strand_id
1 'polypeptide(L)'
;MALAHTPDSLRIGADRELQQALRACWQRDESFSHTPDQWLAEQFSSLIPHLIQDQRFQPDWEPLLKDAQEAEAQGHKTSVIGPLTYLWFAQAEQGLDKLDLLERLLPAYGEIFGRLAARGVEWVQIDEPILTLDLPLEWRNAFERAYHILQYSPLKKLVATYRGDLKDNLGVAALLPVTGLHIDSVSVPEQLGPVFDRLPTYKVLSLGSASDQVELVQEARARFGDNLLLACA
;
A
#
# COMPACT_ATOMS: atom_id res chain seq x y z
N MET A 1 -22.66 -6.90 -6.24
CA MET A 1 -23.13 -6.36 -7.54
C MET A 1 -21.86 -6.14 -8.35
N ALA A 2 -21.66 -6.91 -9.41
CA ALA A 2 -20.39 -6.91 -10.17
C ALA A 2 -20.05 -5.50 -10.65
N LEU A 3 -18.81 -5.08 -10.42
CA LEU A 3 -18.26 -3.79 -10.81
C LEU A 3 -18.47 -3.59 -12.31
N ALA A 4 -19.28 -2.61 -12.69
CA ALA A 4 -19.47 -2.20 -14.07
C ALA A 4 -18.20 -1.46 -14.54
N HIS A 5 -17.15 -2.22 -14.81
CA HIS A 5 -15.98 -1.73 -15.53
C HIS A 5 -16.40 -1.52 -16.98
N THR A 6 -16.63 -0.27 -17.38
CA THR A 6 -16.47 0.07 -18.79
C THR A 6 -15.00 -0.16 -19.14
N PRO A 7 -14.67 -0.92 -20.20
CA PRO A 7 -13.30 -1.31 -20.52
C PRO A 7 -12.33 -0.12 -20.61
N ASP A 8 -12.83 1.05 -20.99
CA ASP A 8 -12.01 2.26 -21.18
C ASP A 8 -11.71 3.02 -19.88
N SER A 9 -12.42 2.74 -18.78
CA SER A 9 -12.28 3.46 -17.51
C SER A 9 -12.33 2.54 -16.32
N LEU A 10 -11.17 2.37 -15.67
CA LEU A 10 -11.04 1.60 -14.45
C LEU A 10 -11.37 2.46 -13.23
N ARG A 11 -12.18 1.88 -12.35
CA ARG A 11 -12.52 2.47 -11.06
C ARG A 11 -11.48 2.04 -10.04
N ILE A 12 -11.00 2.99 -9.23
CA ILE A 12 -9.96 2.73 -8.23
C ILE A 12 -10.32 3.30 -6.85
N GLY A 13 -9.66 2.78 -5.82
CA GLY A 13 -9.69 3.34 -4.46
C GLY A 13 -10.70 2.67 -3.53
N ALA A 14 -11.53 1.75 -4.03
CA ALA A 14 -12.46 0.97 -3.21
C ALA A 14 -12.39 -0.53 -3.52
N ASP A 15 -11.17 -0.99 -3.85
CA ASP A 15 -10.87 -2.34 -4.32
C ASP A 15 -10.78 -3.35 -3.17
N ARG A 16 -11.83 -3.44 -2.32
CA ARG A 16 -11.85 -4.28 -1.10
C ARG A 16 -11.52 -5.74 -1.37
N GLU A 17 -12.12 -6.31 -2.41
CA GLU A 17 -11.92 -7.72 -2.75
C GLU A 17 -10.47 -7.98 -3.19
N LEU A 18 -9.89 -7.08 -3.99
CA LEU A 18 -8.49 -7.16 -4.38
C LEU A 18 -7.55 -6.97 -3.18
N GLN A 19 -7.88 -6.04 -2.27
CA GLN A 19 -7.10 -5.82 -1.06
C GLN A 19 -7.11 -7.05 -0.13
N GLN A 20 -8.26 -7.72 0.00
CA GLN A 20 -8.39 -8.98 0.72
C GLN A 20 -7.59 -10.10 0.03
N ALA A 21 -7.66 -10.20 -1.29
CA ALA A 21 -6.88 -11.16 -2.06
C ALA A 21 -5.36 -10.94 -1.90
N LEU A 22 -4.90 -9.68 -1.90
CA LEU A 22 -3.50 -9.33 -1.64
C LEU A 22 -3.10 -9.72 -0.20
N ARG A 23 -3.94 -9.47 0.81
CA ARG A 23 -3.66 -9.91 2.18
C ARG A 23 -3.57 -11.43 2.29
N ALA A 24 -4.48 -12.16 1.65
CA ALA A 24 -4.44 -13.62 1.59
C ALA A 24 -3.18 -14.13 0.87
N CYS A 25 -2.79 -13.47 -0.23
CA CYS A 25 -1.56 -13.75 -0.98
C CYS A 25 -0.32 -13.67 -0.08
N TRP A 26 -0.26 -12.70 0.84
CA TRP A 26 0.85 -12.53 1.76
C TRP A 26 0.75 -13.36 3.06
N GLN A 27 -0.41 -13.93 3.36
CA GLN A 27 -0.61 -14.83 4.50
C GLN A 27 -0.44 -16.30 4.15
N ARG A 28 -0.34 -16.63 2.86
CA ARG A 28 -0.18 -18.00 2.38
C ARG A 28 1.12 -18.63 2.87
N ASP A 29 1.14 -19.95 2.87
CA ASP A 29 2.36 -20.73 3.10
C ASP A 29 3.30 -20.59 1.89
N GLU A 30 4.56 -20.22 2.13
CA GLU A 30 5.59 -20.05 1.09
C GLU A 30 6.04 -21.39 0.47
N SER A 31 5.53 -22.52 0.96
CA SER A 31 5.77 -23.84 0.39
C SER A 31 5.26 -24.00 -1.06
N PHE A 32 4.46 -23.05 -1.57
CA PHE A 32 4.04 -22.99 -2.96
C PHE A 32 5.07 -22.29 -3.86
N SER A 33 5.48 -22.97 -4.95
CA SER A 33 6.48 -22.49 -5.92
C SER A 33 6.06 -21.27 -6.77
N HIS A 34 4.84 -20.75 -6.59
CA HIS A 34 4.27 -19.72 -7.45
C HIS A 34 4.65 -18.34 -6.93
N THR A 35 5.02 -17.43 -7.84
CA THR A 35 5.25 -16.02 -7.48
C THR A 35 3.94 -15.38 -7.01
N PRO A 36 3.97 -14.27 -6.25
CA PRO A 36 2.76 -13.55 -5.80
C PRO A 36 1.78 -13.23 -6.94
N ASP A 37 2.29 -12.77 -8.07
CA ASP A 37 1.52 -12.43 -9.27
C ASP A 37 0.86 -13.65 -9.90
N GLN A 38 1.58 -14.77 -10.04
CA GLN A 38 1.05 -16.02 -10.60
C GLN A 38 -0.10 -16.55 -9.75
N TRP A 39 0.09 -16.61 -8.43
CA TRP A 39 -0.93 -17.12 -7.53
C TRP A 39 -2.19 -16.24 -7.52
N LEU A 40 -2.04 -14.91 -7.50
CA LEU A 40 -3.18 -14.00 -7.59
C LEU A 40 -3.93 -14.18 -8.92
N ALA A 41 -3.20 -14.33 -10.03
CA ALA A 41 -3.79 -14.55 -11.34
C ALA A 41 -4.55 -15.87 -11.43
N GLU A 42 -4.11 -16.91 -10.73
CA GLU A 42 -4.79 -18.21 -10.70
C GLU A 42 -6.00 -18.21 -9.77
N GLN A 43 -5.88 -17.66 -8.56
CA GLN A 43 -6.92 -17.76 -7.54
C GLN A 43 -7.99 -16.66 -7.64
N PHE A 44 -7.62 -15.49 -8.17
CA PHE A 44 -8.45 -14.28 -8.18
C PHE A 44 -8.44 -13.58 -9.54
N SER A 45 -8.40 -14.34 -10.63
CA SER A 45 -8.33 -13.81 -12.01
C SER A 45 -9.36 -12.71 -12.30
N SER A 46 -10.60 -12.84 -11.78
CA SER A 46 -11.68 -11.87 -11.99
C SER A 46 -11.47 -10.53 -11.28
N LEU A 47 -10.59 -10.47 -10.28
CA LEU A 47 -10.29 -9.26 -9.51
C LEU A 47 -9.11 -8.48 -10.09
N ILE A 48 -8.35 -9.08 -11.01
CA ILE A 48 -7.18 -8.44 -11.59
C ILE A 48 -7.61 -7.48 -12.70
N PRO A 49 -7.28 -6.19 -12.61
CA PRO A 49 -7.59 -5.24 -13.66
C PRO A 49 -6.79 -5.56 -14.93
N HIS A 50 -7.41 -5.36 -16.08
CA HIS A 50 -6.76 -5.45 -17.38
C HIS A 50 -6.51 -4.04 -17.92
N LEU A 51 -5.24 -3.72 -18.19
CA LEU A 51 -4.78 -2.41 -18.61
C LEU A 51 -4.63 -2.34 -20.12
N ILE A 52 -5.13 -1.25 -20.69
CA ILE A 52 -4.96 -0.87 -22.10
C ILE A 52 -4.08 0.38 -22.23
N GLN A 53 -3.47 0.59 -23.40
CA GLN A 53 -2.52 1.70 -23.61
C GLN A 53 -3.11 3.08 -23.26
N ASP A 54 -4.39 3.30 -23.57
CA ASP A 54 -5.08 4.57 -23.30
C ASP A 54 -5.99 4.55 -22.07
N GLN A 55 -5.68 3.68 -21.11
CA GLN A 55 -6.47 3.50 -19.90
C GLN A 55 -6.71 4.83 -19.17
N ARG A 56 -7.99 5.07 -18.84
CA ARG A 56 -8.39 6.12 -17.91
C ARG A 56 -8.66 5.53 -16.53
N PHE A 57 -8.30 6.27 -15.50
CA PHE A 57 -8.56 5.93 -14.11
C PHE A 57 -9.50 6.97 -13.50
N GLN A 58 -10.51 6.49 -12.79
CA GLN A 58 -11.46 7.34 -12.08
C GLN A 58 -11.69 6.79 -10.68
N PRO A 59 -11.75 7.62 -9.64
CA PRO A 59 -12.03 7.10 -8.31
C PRO A 59 -13.47 6.58 -8.17
N ASP A 60 -13.65 5.45 -7.49
CA ASP A 60 -14.98 4.97 -7.10
C ASP A 60 -15.44 5.63 -5.80
N TRP A 61 -16.12 6.76 -5.92
CA TRP A 61 -16.41 7.61 -4.76
C TRP A 61 -17.36 6.99 -3.75
N GLU A 62 -18.50 6.47 -4.20
CA GLU A 62 -19.53 6.00 -3.26
C GLU A 62 -19.01 4.88 -2.34
N PRO A 63 -18.35 3.83 -2.86
CA PRO A 63 -17.80 2.79 -2.01
C PRO A 63 -16.63 3.29 -1.17
N LEU A 64 -15.67 4.04 -1.73
CA LEU A 64 -14.53 4.57 -0.98
C LEU A 64 -14.96 5.38 0.25
N LEU A 65 -16.01 6.18 0.11
CA LEU A 65 -16.48 7.04 1.19
C LEU A 65 -17.27 6.29 2.25
N LYS A 66 -18.05 5.30 1.82
CA LYS A 66 -18.68 4.37 2.75
C LYS A 66 -17.61 3.63 3.55
N ASP A 67 -16.56 3.19 2.89
CA ASP A 67 -15.45 2.47 3.51
C ASP A 67 -14.68 3.33 4.50
N ALA A 68 -14.46 4.59 4.14
CA ALA A 68 -13.83 5.56 5.04
C ALA A 68 -14.66 5.78 6.31
N GLN A 69 -15.98 5.95 6.16
CA GLN A 69 -16.90 6.11 7.28
C GLN A 69 -16.96 4.87 8.18
N GLU A 70 -16.98 3.68 7.59
CA GLU A 70 -16.95 2.41 8.34
C GLU A 70 -15.65 2.25 9.13
N ALA A 71 -14.50 2.58 8.51
CA ALA A 71 -13.21 2.53 9.18
C ALA A 71 -13.13 3.52 10.34
N GLU A 72 -13.54 4.78 10.13
CA GLU A 72 -13.56 5.80 11.18
C GLU A 72 -14.46 5.41 12.35
N ALA A 73 -15.65 4.85 12.07
CA ALA A 73 -16.57 4.37 13.09
C ALA A 73 -15.98 3.25 13.97
N GLN A 74 -14.99 2.51 13.45
CA GLN A 74 -14.26 1.46 14.16
C GLN A 74 -12.95 1.96 14.78
N GLY A 75 -12.60 3.25 14.62
CA GLY A 75 -11.31 3.79 15.05
C GLY A 75 -10.14 3.33 14.17
N HIS A 76 -10.42 2.79 12.99
CA HIS A 76 -9.44 2.35 12.00
C HIS A 76 -9.15 3.43 10.97
N LYS A 77 -7.98 3.36 10.31
CA LYS A 77 -7.64 4.23 9.20
C LYS A 77 -8.31 3.72 7.93
N THR A 78 -8.82 4.63 7.10
CA THR A 78 -9.19 4.28 5.71
C THR A 78 -7.96 3.72 5.01
N SER A 79 -8.10 2.58 4.32
CA SER A 79 -7.01 1.95 3.58
C SER A 79 -7.35 1.87 2.09
N VAL A 80 -6.33 2.06 1.25
CA VAL A 80 -6.40 1.91 -0.20
C VAL A 80 -5.19 1.11 -0.69
N ILE A 81 -5.33 0.38 -1.79
CA ILE A 81 -4.18 -0.23 -2.46
C ILE A 81 -3.31 0.89 -3.04
N GLY A 82 -1.99 0.81 -2.90
CA GLY A 82 -1.08 1.79 -3.47
C GLY A 82 -0.95 1.71 -4.99
N PRO A 83 -0.62 2.84 -5.66
CA PRO A 83 -0.60 2.92 -7.12
C PRO A 83 0.37 1.94 -7.76
N LEU A 84 1.51 1.67 -7.13
CA LEU A 84 2.52 0.77 -7.69
C LEU A 84 2.08 -0.69 -7.52
N THR A 85 1.58 -1.07 -6.35
CA THR A 85 0.99 -2.40 -6.14
C THR A 85 -0.17 -2.67 -7.09
N TYR A 86 -1.05 -1.68 -7.31
CA TYR A 86 -2.15 -1.80 -8.25
C TYR A 86 -1.66 -2.13 -9.67
N LEU A 87 -0.69 -1.36 -10.19
CA LEU A 87 -0.11 -1.61 -11.50
C LEU A 87 0.71 -2.91 -11.55
N TRP A 88 1.40 -3.27 -10.48
CA TRP A 88 2.21 -4.49 -10.42
C TRP A 88 1.34 -5.74 -10.61
N PHE A 89 0.18 -5.81 -9.99
CA PHE A 89 -0.70 -6.97 -10.10
C PHE A 89 -1.66 -6.94 -11.27
N ALA A 90 -1.82 -5.79 -11.94
CA ALA A 90 -2.63 -5.69 -13.13
C ALA A 90 -2.08 -6.54 -14.30
N GLN A 91 -3.00 -7.08 -15.09
CA GLN A 91 -2.69 -7.61 -16.43
C GLN A 91 -2.62 -6.44 -17.41
N ALA A 92 -1.87 -6.61 -18.50
CA ALA A 92 -1.72 -5.59 -19.52
C ALA A 92 -1.79 -6.21 -20.92
N GLU A 93 -2.22 -5.41 -21.90
CA GLU A 93 -2.12 -5.76 -23.31
C GLU A 93 -0.67 -6.09 -23.72
N GLN A 94 -0.51 -6.91 -24.75
CA GLN A 94 0.82 -7.30 -25.22
C GLN A 94 1.64 -6.07 -25.64
N GLY A 95 2.84 -5.95 -25.07
CA GLY A 95 3.77 -4.86 -25.37
C GLY A 95 3.53 -3.57 -24.59
N LEU A 96 2.51 -3.52 -23.72
CA LEU A 96 2.29 -2.38 -22.83
C LEU A 96 3.14 -2.52 -21.57
N ASP A 97 3.96 -1.49 -21.29
CA ASP A 97 4.59 -1.35 -19.97
C ASP A 97 3.58 -0.75 -18.98
N LYS A 98 3.38 -1.44 -17.85
CA LYS A 98 2.45 -1.01 -16.80
C LYS A 98 2.91 0.28 -16.14
N LEU A 99 4.22 0.54 -16.08
CA LEU A 99 4.75 1.78 -15.52
C LEU A 99 4.43 3.02 -16.37
N ASP A 100 4.17 2.87 -17.67
CA ASP A 100 3.78 3.98 -18.54
C ASP A 100 2.42 4.57 -18.15
N LEU A 101 1.58 3.78 -17.49
CA LEU A 101 0.27 4.22 -17.01
C LEU A 101 0.32 4.94 -15.65
N LEU A 102 1.47 4.93 -14.97
CA LEU A 102 1.62 5.53 -13.64
C LEU A 102 1.28 7.02 -13.65
N GLU A 103 1.76 7.78 -14.64
CA GLU A 103 1.46 9.22 -14.73
C GLU A 103 -0.03 9.53 -14.94
N ARG A 104 -0.78 8.59 -15.53
CA ARG A 104 -2.25 8.69 -15.69
C ARG A 104 -2.99 8.25 -14.44
N LEU A 105 -2.41 7.36 -13.64
CA LEU A 105 -2.99 6.83 -12.41
C LEU A 105 -2.89 7.81 -11.23
N LEU A 106 -1.74 8.49 -11.08
CA LEU A 106 -1.46 9.36 -9.93
C LEU A 106 -2.47 10.52 -9.74
N PRO A 107 -2.99 11.20 -10.79
CA PRO A 107 -4.02 12.22 -10.62
C PRO A 107 -5.28 11.71 -9.92
N ALA A 108 -5.71 10.47 -10.20
CA ALA A 108 -6.88 9.87 -9.57
C ALA A 108 -6.64 9.61 -8.07
N TYR A 109 -5.43 9.16 -7.69
CA TYR A 109 -5.03 9.07 -6.27
C TYR A 109 -4.96 10.43 -5.58
N GLY A 110 -4.44 11.45 -6.27
CA GLY A 110 -4.43 12.83 -5.77
C GLY A 110 -5.85 13.33 -5.47
N GLU A 111 -6.80 13.03 -6.37
CA GLU A 111 -8.22 13.35 -6.16
C GLU A 111 -8.79 12.59 -4.96
N ILE A 112 -8.49 11.29 -4.83
CA ILE A 112 -8.90 10.46 -3.68
C ILE A 112 -8.47 11.12 -2.38
N PHE A 113 -7.19 11.44 -2.25
CA PHE A 113 -6.65 12.02 -1.02
C PHE A 113 -7.21 13.42 -0.75
N GLY A 114 -7.41 14.23 -1.79
CA GLY A 114 -8.02 15.55 -1.66
C GLY A 114 -9.46 15.47 -1.12
N ARG A 115 -10.27 14.55 -1.65
CA ARG A 115 -11.67 14.39 -1.21
C ARG A 115 -11.81 13.74 0.16
N LEU A 116 -10.93 12.80 0.53
CA LEU A 116 -10.90 12.25 1.88
C LEU A 116 -10.56 13.35 2.90
N ALA A 117 -9.51 14.13 2.63
CA ALA A 117 -9.14 15.26 3.49
C ALA A 117 -10.27 16.30 3.61
N ALA A 118 -10.98 16.60 2.52
CA ALA A 118 -12.11 17.53 2.53
C ALA A 118 -13.29 17.05 3.41
N ARG A 119 -13.36 15.75 3.73
CA ARG A 119 -14.35 15.18 4.66
C ARG A 119 -13.86 15.06 6.10
N GLY A 120 -12.64 15.52 6.39
CA GLY A 120 -12.07 15.48 7.73
C GLY A 120 -11.28 14.21 8.05
N VAL A 121 -11.10 13.31 7.07
CA VAL A 121 -10.19 12.16 7.24
C VAL A 121 -8.78 12.72 7.42
N GLU A 122 -8.12 12.37 8.52
CA GLU A 122 -6.74 12.84 8.79
C GLU A 122 -5.67 11.91 8.23
N TRP A 123 -5.94 10.61 8.21
CA TRP A 123 -4.99 9.57 7.88
C TRP A 123 -5.54 8.64 6.80
N VAL A 124 -4.69 8.28 5.85
CA VAL A 124 -4.92 7.17 4.94
C VAL A 124 -3.77 6.18 5.02
N GLN A 125 -4.12 4.90 5.05
CA GLN A 125 -3.18 3.81 4.86
C GLN A 125 -3.11 3.47 3.36
N ILE A 126 -1.89 3.39 2.82
CA ILE A 126 -1.65 3.03 1.43
C ILE A 126 -0.90 1.70 1.44
N ASP A 127 -1.59 0.63 1.05
CA ASP A 127 -1.04 -0.72 1.05
C ASP A 127 -0.12 -0.92 -0.16
N GLU A 128 1.20 -0.99 0.08
CA GLU A 128 2.24 -1.25 -0.92
C GLU A 128 3.04 -2.52 -0.59
N PRO A 129 2.40 -3.69 -0.52
CA PRO A 129 3.07 -4.93 -0.16
C PRO A 129 4.16 -5.34 -1.16
N ILE A 130 4.13 -4.85 -2.41
CA ILE A 130 5.20 -5.17 -3.38
C ILE A 130 6.58 -4.68 -2.95
N LEU A 131 6.66 -3.76 -1.98
CA LEU A 131 7.92 -3.33 -1.38
C LEU A 131 8.67 -4.47 -0.66
N THR A 132 8.01 -5.58 -0.35
CA THR A 132 8.66 -6.78 0.21
C THR A 132 9.15 -7.76 -0.86
N LEU A 133 8.97 -7.44 -2.14
CA LEU A 133 9.39 -8.27 -3.28
C LEU A 133 10.73 -7.80 -3.84
N ASP A 134 11.38 -8.66 -4.62
CA ASP A 134 12.60 -8.29 -5.35
C ASP A 134 12.24 -7.43 -6.57
N LEU A 135 12.15 -6.11 -6.36
CA LEU A 135 11.70 -5.16 -7.38
C LEU A 135 12.82 -4.75 -8.35
N PRO A 136 12.54 -4.68 -9.67
CA PRO A 136 13.44 -4.07 -10.63
C PRO A 136 13.73 -2.60 -10.30
N LEU A 137 14.89 -2.09 -10.77
CA LEU A 137 15.31 -0.71 -10.50
C LEU A 137 14.27 0.33 -10.96
N GLU A 138 13.64 0.11 -12.11
CA GLU A 138 12.62 1.01 -12.66
C GLU A 138 11.42 1.18 -11.73
N TRP A 139 10.99 0.10 -11.08
CA TRP A 139 9.90 0.11 -10.10
C TRP A 139 10.29 0.83 -8.81
N ARG A 140 11.52 0.61 -8.32
CA ARG A 140 12.05 1.34 -7.17
C ARG A 140 12.11 2.85 -7.43
N ASN A 141 12.58 3.25 -8.61
CA ASN A 141 12.59 4.66 -9.02
C ASN A 141 11.16 5.21 -9.19
N ALA A 142 10.21 4.38 -9.63
CA ALA A 142 8.82 4.77 -9.77
C ALA A 142 8.14 5.07 -8.42
N PHE A 143 8.50 4.35 -7.36
CA PHE A 143 8.05 4.66 -5.99
C PHE A 143 8.43 6.08 -5.57
N GLU A 144 9.70 6.46 -5.70
CA GLU A 144 10.16 7.81 -5.32
C GLU A 144 9.40 8.89 -6.08
N ARG A 145 9.27 8.74 -7.41
CA ARG A 145 8.53 9.68 -8.27
C ARG A 145 7.06 9.78 -7.87
N ALA A 146 6.38 8.64 -7.71
CA ALA A 146 4.96 8.58 -7.39
C ALA A 146 4.64 9.27 -6.07
N TYR A 147 5.35 8.92 -5.00
CA TYR A 147 5.09 9.49 -3.69
C TYR A 147 5.50 10.96 -3.59
N HIS A 148 6.51 11.40 -4.36
CA HIS A 148 6.83 12.82 -4.48
C HIS A 148 5.71 13.62 -5.16
N ILE A 149 4.95 13.03 -6.09
CA ILE A 149 3.76 13.67 -6.68
C ILE A 149 2.59 13.68 -5.68
N LEU A 150 2.40 12.58 -4.94
CA LEU A 150 1.27 12.41 -4.02
C LEU A 150 1.45 13.14 -2.67
N GLN A 151 2.63 13.70 -2.39
CA GLN A 151 2.92 14.36 -1.11
C GLN A 151 2.02 15.57 -0.84
N TYR A 152 1.60 16.30 -1.88
CA TYR A 152 0.97 17.64 -1.78
C TYR A 152 -0.46 17.67 -1.21
N SER A 153 -1.07 16.52 -0.90
CA SER A 153 -2.34 16.49 -0.17
C SER A 153 -2.13 16.75 1.34
N PRO A 154 -3.02 17.47 2.03
CA PRO A 154 -2.93 17.65 3.49
C PRO A 154 -3.19 16.35 4.27
N LEU A 155 -3.69 15.30 3.61
CA LEU A 155 -3.93 13.99 4.21
C LEU A 155 -2.60 13.33 4.63
N LYS A 156 -2.51 12.87 5.88
CA LYS A 156 -1.33 12.12 6.35
C LYS A 156 -1.34 10.73 5.72
N LYS A 157 -0.22 10.34 5.11
CA LYS A 157 -0.09 9.04 4.44
C LYS A 157 0.76 8.11 5.30
N LEU A 158 0.24 6.91 5.53
CA LEU A 158 0.95 5.79 6.13
C LEU A 158 1.12 4.72 5.05
N VAL A 159 2.33 4.55 4.52
CA VAL A 159 2.61 3.44 3.60
C VAL A 159 2.69 2.17 4.43
N ALA A 160 1.96 1.13 4.04
CA ALA A 160 1.92 -0.13 4.76
C ALA A 160 2.36 -1.29 3.88
N THR A 161 3.24 -2.12 4.44
CA THR A 161 3.50 -3.46 3.89
C THR A 161 2.74 -4.50 4.69
N TYR A 162 2.59 -5.69 4.11
CA TYR A 162 2.09 -6.86 4.83
C TYR A 162 3.28 -7.65 5.41
N ARG A 163 3.13 -8.98 5.54
CA ARG A 163 4.20 -9.90 5.92
C ARG A 163 5.40 -9.77 4.97
N GLY A 164 6.61 -10.04 5.44
CA GLY A 164 7.82 -10.07 4.61
C GLY A 164 8.83 -8.97 4.96
N ASP A 165 10.03 -9.13 4.41
CA ASP A 165 11.18 -8.25 4.62
C ASP A 165 11.31 -7.25 3.47
N LEU A 166 11.54 -5.98 3.82
CA LEU A 166 11.82 -4.90 2.86
C LEU A 166 13.16 -5.06 2.14
N LYS A 167 14.14 -5.76 2.74
CA LYS A 167 15.47 -6.03 2.13
C LYS A 167 16.08 -4.78 1.46
N ASP A 168 16.37 -4.87 0.16
CA ASP A 168 16.97 -3.80 -0.64
C ASP A 168 16.03 -2.60 -0.84
N ASN A 169 14.72 -2.77 -0.69
CA ASN A 169 13.72 -1.70 -0.81
C ASN A 169 13.58 -0.87 0.46
N LEU A 170 14.20 -1.27 1.58
CA LEU A 170 14.10 -0.53 2.84
C LEU A 170 14.56 0.92 2.71
N GLY A 171 15.62 1.18 1.93
CA GLY A 171 16.08 2.54 1.65
C GLY A 171 15.01 3.38 0.96
N VAL A 172 14.35 2.82 -0.06
CA VAL A 172 13.26 3.47 -0.79
C VAL A 172 12.09 3.75 0.15
N ALA A 173 11.59 2.72 0.85
CA ALA A 173 10.44 2.81 1.75
C ALA A 173 10.67 3.84 2.88
N ALA A 174 11.85 3.85 3.49
CA ALA A 174 12.20 4.76 4.57
C ALA A 174 12.30 6.23 4.10
N LEU A 175 12.60 6.48 2.83
CA LEU A 175 12.80 7.83 2.28
C LEU A 175 11.56 8.42 1.61
N LEU A 176 10.53 7.63 1.28
CA LEU A 176 9.29 8.14 0.67
C LEU A 176 8.73 9.35 1.43
N PRO A 177 8.29 10.43 0.75
CA PRO A 177 7.78 11.65 1.40
C PRO A 177 6.35 11.45 1.96
N VAL A 178 6.23 10.54 2.91
CA VAL A 178 5.00 10.15 3.61
C VAL A 178 5.17 10.37 5.10
N THR A 179 4.05 10.44 5.82
CA THR A 179 4.03 10.72 7.25
C THR A 179 4.56 9.55 8.07
N GLY A 180 4.38 8.32 7.58
CA GLY A 180 4.89 7.15 8.27
C GLY A 180 4.97 5.89 7.43
N LEU A 181 5.57 4.87 8.02
CA LEU A 181 5.72 3.52 7.49
C LEU A 181 5.11 2.51 8.47
N HIS A 182 4.28 1.61 7.98
CA HIS A 182 3.75 0.48 8.73
C HIS A 182 4.47 -0.81 8.33
N ILE A 183 4.96 -1.54 9.32
CA ILE A 183 5.66 -2.81 9.19
C ILE A 183 4.90 -3.88 9.97
N ASP A 184 4.66 -5.03 9.34
CA ASP A 184 4.21 -6.23 10.05
C ASP A 184 5.38 -6.89 10.78
N SER A 185 5.52 -6.55 12.07
CA SER A 185 6.59 -7.06 12.93
C SER A 185 6.45 -8.53 13.31
N VAL A 186 5.28 -9.14 13.18
CA VAL A 186 5.07 -10.55 13.56
C VAL A 186 5.85 -11.48 12.64
N SER A 187 5.94 -11.10 11.37
CA SER A 187 6.36 -12.02 10.31
C SER A 187 7.87 -12.11 10.16
N VAL A 188 8.59 -11.01 10.38
CA VAL A 188 10.05 -10.93 10.26
C VAL A 188 10.58 -9.96 11.33
N PRO A 189 10.68 -10.39 12.60
CA PRO A 189 11.12 -9.54 13.70
C PRO A 189 12.51 -8.92 13.48
N GLU A 190 13.41 -9.66 12.82
CA GLU A 190 14.79 -9.26 12.53
C GLU A 190 14.91 -8.05 11.61
N GLN A 191 13.87 -7.72 10.83
CA GLN A 191 13.88 -6.53 9.96
C GLN A 191 13.79 -5.22 10.75
N LEU A 192 13.32 -5.28 12.01
CA LEU A 192 13.04 -4.08 12.79
C LEU A 192 14.29 -3.27 13.14
N GLY A 193 15.40 -3.93 13.46
CA GLY A 193 16.67 -3.24 13.74
C GLY A 193 17.10 -2.34 12.56
N PRO A 194 17.26 -2.89 11.35
CA PRO A 194 17.52 -2.10 10.14
C PRO A 194 16.49 -0.99 9.87
N VAL A 195 15.20 -1.24 10.15
CA VAL A 195 14.14 -0.21 10.02
C VAL A 195 14.39 0.93 11.00
N PHE A 196 14.72 0.63 12.26
CA PHE A 196 14.97 1.65 13.28
C PHE A 196 16.21 2.50 12.97
N ASP A 197 17.18 1.95 12.26
CA ASP A 197 18.40 2.66 11.87
C ASP A 197 18.19 3.56 10.64
N ARG A 198 17.29 3.16 9.73
CA ARG A 198 17.08 3.87 8.45
C ARG A 198 15.88 4.80 8.45
N LEU A 199 14.83 4.52 9.22
CA LEU A 199 13.62 5.34 9.26
C LEU A 199 13.89 6.61 10.08
N PRO A 200 13.73 7.82 9.51
CA PRO A 200 13.90 9.05 10.26
C PRO A 200 12.93 9.15 11.44
N THR A 201 13.40 9.59 12.60
CA THR A 201 12.62 9.63 13.86
C THR A 201 11.45 10.62 13.83
N TYR A 202 11.44 11.57 12.89
CA TYR A 202 10.29 12.47 12.68
C TYR A 202 9.13 11.79 11.95
N LYS A 203 9.35 10.63 11.32
CA LYS A 203 8.29 9.84 10.69
C LYS A 203 7.62 8.94 11.72
N VAL A 204 6.36 8.68 11.47
CA VAL A 204 5.59 7.72 12.25
C VAL A 204 5.99 6.31 11.86
N LEU A 205 6.39 5.51 12.84
CA LEU A 205 6.56 4.07 12.70
C LEU A 205 5.30 3.39 13.23
N SER A 206 4.62 2.60 12.40
CA SER A 206 3.53 1.75 12.84
C SER A 206 3.95 0.28 12.83
N LEU A 207 3.71 -0.43 13.92
CA LEU A 207 4.04 -1.85 14.05
C LEU A 207 2.78 -2.70 14.15
N GLY A 208 2.67 -3.73 13.31
CA GLY A 208 1.60 -4.74 13.36
C GLY A 208 1.80 -5.74 14.49
N SER A 209 0.80 -5.91 15.37
CA SER A 209 0.71 -6.93 16.43
C SER A 209 2.05 -7.33 17.07
N ALA A 210 2.75 -6.39 17.69
CA ALA A 210 4.03 -6.63 18.36
C ALA A 210 3.90 -7.15 19.82
N SER A 211 2.76 -7.74 20.19
CA SER A 211 2.43 -8.08 21.60
C SER A 211 3.49 -8.96 22.27
N ASP A 212 4.14 -9.82 21.48
CA ASP A 212 5.05 -10.83 21.99
C ASP A 212 6.53 -10.37 21.93
N GLN A 213 6.80 -9.18 21.40
CA GLN A 213 8.15 -8.63 21.16
C GLN A 213 8.47 -7.45 22.06
N VAL A 214 8.37 -7.65 23.38
CA VAL A 214 8.45 -6.58 24.39
C VAL A 214 9.74 -5.73 24.27
N GLU A 215 10.90 -6.36 24.08
CA GLU A 215 12.19 -5.65 23.98
C GLU A 215 12.26 -4.74 22.73
N LEU A 216 11.84 -5.26 21.57
CA LEU A 216 11.83 -4.49 20.31
C LEU A 216 10.84 -3.32 20.38
N VAL A 217 9.68 -3.52 21.02
CA VAL A 217 8.71 -2.44 21.25
C VAL A 217 9.28 -1.37 22.19
N GLN A 218 10.04 -1.76 23.22
CA GLN A 218 10.71 -0.82 24.11
C GLN A 218 11.78 -0.01 23.38
N GLU A 219 12.59 -0.66 22.55
CA GLU A 219 13.58 0.03 21.71
C GLU A 219 12.91 1.00 20.73
N ALA A 220 11.88 0.54 20.02
CA ALA A 220 11.10 1.39 19.11
C ALA A 220 10.53 2.60 19.87
N ARG A 221 10.01 2.40 21.08
CA ARG A 221 9.46 3.48 21.91
C ARG A 221 10.54 4.46 22.36
N ALA A 222 11.73 3.98 22.70
CA ALA A 222 12.86 4.83 23.06
C ALA A 222 13.35 5.70 21.88
N ARG A 223 13.28 5.18 20.65
CA ARG A 223 13.73 5.89 19.44
C ARG A 223 12.67 6.84 18.86
N PHE A 224 11.43 6.39 18.73
CA PHE A 224 10.37 7.12 18.02
C PHE A 224 9.42 7.88 18.94
N GLY A 225 9.36 7.56 20.24
CA GLY A 225 8.52 8.26 21.20
C GLY A 225 7.05 8.33 20.76
N ASP A 226 6.51 9.55 20.65
CA ASP A 226 5.13 9.82 20.21
C ASP A 226 4.86 9.44 18.74
N ASN A 227 5.91 9.24 17.95
CA ASN A 227 5.80 8.80 16.56
C ASN A 227 5.70 7.26 16.42
N LEU A 228 5.64 6.51 17.52
CA LEU A 228 5.38 5.07 17.48
C LEU A 228 3.88 4.78 17.61
N LEU A 229 3.31 4.10 16.60
CA LEU A 229 1.94 3.57 16.64
C LEU A 229 1.95 2.04 16.71
N LEU A 230 1.34 1.48 17.74
CA LEU A 230 1.10 0.04 17.82
C LEU A 230 -0.28 -0.24 17.21
N ALA A 231 -0.32 -0.97 16.11
CA ALA A 231 -1.59 -1.42 15.54
C ALA A 231 -2.12 -2.58 16.39
N CYS A 232 -3.27 -2.39 17.03
CA CYS A 232 -4.03 -3.47 17.65
C CYS A 232 -4.65 -4.35 16.55
N ALA A 233 -4.59 -5.66 16.74
CA ALA A 233 -5.24 -6.65 15.88
C ALA A 233 -6.77 -6.58 15.99
#